data_AF-A0A242MHP3-F1
#
_entry.id   AF-A0A242MHP3-F1
#
_cell.length_a   1.000
_cell.length_b   1.000
_cell.length_c   1.000
_cell.angle_alpha   90.00
_cell.angle_beta   90.00
_cell.angle_gamma   90.00
#
_symmetry.space_group_name_H-M   'P 1'
#
loop_
_entity.id
_entity.type
_entity.pdbx_description
1 polymer ?
#
loop_
_entity_poly.entity_id
_entity_poly.type
_entity_poly.pdbx_seq_one_letter_code
_entity_poly.pdbx_strand_id
1 'polypeptide(L)'
;MDMGCVAFQAHLATLLRSMPRCTTAELNERTVVFWDGQWAKGAEIGDDGSGFLHAKFDLDERTCNRLHADLVAWLEAPRYGSRSELEAWIFD
;
A
#
# COMPACT_ATOMS: atom_id res chain seq x y z
N MET A 1 11.69 15.96 -4.54
CA MET A 1 11.40 15.67 -5.96
C MET A 1 10.01 15.07 -5.96
N ASP A 2 9.05 15.75 -6.55
CA ASP A 2 7.67 15.25 -6.53
C ASP A 2 7.50 14.16 -7.61
N MET A 3 7.06 12.98 -7.21
CA MET A 3 6.91 11.81 -8.08
C MET A 3 5.44 11.68 -8.48
N GLY A 4 5.14 11.76 -9.78
CA GLY A 4 3.77 11.56 -10.27
C GLY A 4 3.23 10.16 -9.93
N CYS A 5 1.90 10.04 -9.80
CA CYS A 5 1.22 8.82 -9.35
C CYS A 5 1.66 7.54 -10.07
N VAL A 6 1.82 7.59 -11.40
CA VAL A 6 2.27 6.43 -12.20
C VAL A 6 3.68 5.99 -11.82
N ALA A 7 4.59 6.95 -11.65
CA ALA A 7 5.95 6.65 -11.22
C ALA A 7 5.96 6.09 -9.79
N PHE A 8 5.09 6.59 -8.92
CA PHE A 8 4.94 6.12 -7.55
C PHE A 8 4.43 4.68 -7.48
N GLN A 9 3.35 4.36 -8.22
CA GLN A 9 2.85 3.01 -8.35
C GLN A 9 3.93 2.05 -8.83
N ALA A 10 4.67 2.42 -9.87
CA ALA A 10 5.74 1.59 -10.42
C ALA A 10 6.88 1.38 -9.40
N HIS A 11 7.21 2.40 -8.61
CA HIS A 11 8.21 2.31 -7.57
C HIS A 11 7.78 1.38 -6.43
N LEU A 12 6.59 1.57 -5.87
CA LEU A 12 6.05 0.68 -4.82
C LEU A 12 5.88 -0.75 -5.32
N ALA A 13 5.39 -0.93 -6.55
CA ALA A 13 5.29 -2.24 -7.18
C ALA A 13 6.65 -2.93 -7.24
N THR A 14 7.70 -2.21 -7.63
CA THR A 14 9.07 -2.74 -7.70
C THR A 14 9.57 -3.17 -6.33
N LEU A 15 9.40 -2.32 -5.31
CA LEU A 15 9.81 -2.63 -3.94
C LEU A 15 9.05 -3.84 -3.40
N LEU A 16 7.72 -3.78 -3.39
CA LEU A 16 6.87 -4.78 -2.74
C LEU A 16 6.91 -6.14 -3.46
N ARG A 17 7.05 -6.17 -4.79
CA ARG A 17 7.20 -7.43 -5.54
C ARG A 17 8.44 -8.22 -5.15
N SER A 18 9.50 -7.53 -4.69
CA SER A 18 10.75 -8.16 -4.26
C SER A 18 10.75 -8.62 -2.81
N MET A 19 9.72 -8.25 -2.04
CA MET A 19 9.58 -8.57 -0.63
C MET A 19 8.86 -9.90 -0.41
N PRO A 20 8.95 -10.50 0.80
CA PRO A 20 8.11 -11.64 1.16
C PRO A 20 6.63 -11.35 0.92
N ARG A 21 5.86 -12.40 0.61
CA ARG A 21 4.40 -12.29 0.47
C ARG A 21 3.80 -11.67 1.73
N CYS A 22 2.70 -10.95 1.54
CA CYS A 22 1.99 -10.26 2.62
C CYS A 22 2.76 -9.11 3.28
N THR A 23 3.90 -8.70 2.70
CA THR A 23 4.57 -7.45 3.08
C THR A 23 3.73 -6.26 2.65
N THR A 24 3.59 -5.30 3.55
CA THR A 24 2.88 -4.04 3.33
C THR A 24 3.81 -2.85 3.51
N ALA A 25 3.59 -1.81 2.71
CA ALA A 25 4.06 -0.47 2.98
C ALA A 25 3.00 0.24 3.85
N GLU A 26 3.35 0.53 5.11
CA GLU A 26 2.45 1.17 6.07
C GLU A 26 2.51 2.69 5.88
N LEU A 27 1.62 3.27 5.07
CA LEU A 27 1.65 4.69 4.71
C LEU A 27 1.30 5.57 5.92
N ASN A 28 0.16 5.27 6.54
CA ASN A 28 -0.34 5.94 7.75
C ASN A 28 -1.05 4.91 8.64
N GLU A 29 -1.69 5.34 9.73
CA GLU A 29 -2.35 4.45 10.69
C GLU A 29 -3.56 3.70 10.11
N ARG A 30 -4.09 4.15 8.98
CA ARG A 30 -5.31 3.61 8.36
C ARG A 30 -5.11 3.06 6.96
N THR A 31 -3.93 3.21 6.36
CA THR A 31 -3.71 2.95 4.94
C THR A 31 -2.41 2.21 4.73
N VAL A 32 -2.51 1.11 4.00
CA VAL A 32 -1.35 0.32 3.59
C VAL A 32 -1.34 0.13 2.08
N VAL A 33 -0.17 -0.17 1.52
CA VAL A 33 -0.02 -0.63 0.14
C VAL A 33 0.64 -1.99 0.13
N PHE A 34 0.17 -2.88 -0.72
CA PHE A 34 0.72 -4.23 -0.88
C PHE A 34 0.82 -4.61 -2.35
N TRP A 35 1.60 -5.65 -2.64
CA TRP A 35 1.68 -6.25 -3.96
C TRP A 35 0.64 -7.37 -4.07
N ASP A 36 -0.28 -7.26 -5.03
CA ASP A 36 -1.35 -8.26 -5.22
C ASP A 36 -0.98 -9.42 -6.17
N GLY A 37 0.27 -9.47 -6.63
CA GLY A 37 0.72 -10.43 -7.64
C GLY A 37 0.86 -9.80 -9.02
N GLN A 38 0.13 -8.71 -9.31
CA GLN A 38 0.17 -8.02 -10.60
C GLN A 38 0.43 -6.52 -10.49
N TRP A 39 -0.12 -5.87 -9.47
CA TRP A 39 -0.07 -4.42 -9.27
C TRP A 39 0.11 -4.07 -7.79
N ALA A 40 0.61 -2.85 -7.54
CA ALA A 40 0.54 -2.26 -6.21
C ALA A 40 -0.91 -1.81 -5.94
N LYS A 41 -1.47 -2.25 -4.82
CA LYS A 41 -2.85 -1.96 -4.41
C LYS A 41 -2.85 -1.37 -3.01
N GLY A 42 -3.76 -0.42 -2.78
CA GLY A 42 -3.98 0.12 -1.45
C GLY A 42 -5.03 -0.70 -0.68
N ALA A 43 -4.94 -0.63 0.64
CA ALA A 43 -5.99 -1.12 1.52
C ALA A 43 -6.19 -0.21 2.72
N GLU A 44 -7.44 -0.07 3.15
CA GLU A 44 -7.80 0.64 4.37
C GLU A 44 -7.88 -0.34 5.55
N ILE A 45 -7.36 0.06 6.70
CA ILE A 45 -7.47 -0.66 7.97
C ILE A 45 -8.79 -0.25 8.63
N GLY A 46 -9.56 -1.22 9.11
CA GLY A 46 -10.82 -0.99 9.82
C GLY A 46 -10.65 -0.14 11.09
N ASP A 47 -11.67 0.67 11.40
CA ASP A 47 -11.70 1.49 12.63
C ASP A 47 -12.33 0.80 13.83
N ASP A 48 -12.72 -0.46 13.69
CA ASP A 48 -13.23 -1.30 14.77
C ASP A 48 -12.14 -1.72 15.79
N GLY A 49 -10.90 -1.23 15.62
CA GLY A 49 -9.76 -1.53 16.48
C GLY A 49 -9.19 -2.93 16.27
N SER A 50 -9.74 -3.70 15.33
CA SER A 50 -9.30 -5.06 15.04
C SER A 50 -7.95 -5.09 14.30
N GLY A 51 -7.62 -3.99 13.61
CA GLY A 51 -6.40 -3.86 12.81
C GLY A 51 -6.46 -4.61 11.47
N PHE A 52 -7.59 -5.24 11.14
CA PHE A 52 -7.81 -5.95 9.87
C PHE A 52 -8.06 -4.98 8.71
N LEU A 53 -7.67 -5.40 7.51
CA LEU A 53 -7.97 -4.71 6.27
C LEU A 53 -9.46 -4.82 5.93
N HIS A 54 -10.06 -3.68 5.60
CA HIS A 54 -11.49 -3.55 5.34
C HIS A 54 -11.81 -3.41 3.84
N ALA A 55 -11.03 -2.61 3.12
CA ALA A 55 -11.32 -2.30 1.72
C ALA A 55 -10.05 -2.20 0.87
N LYS A 56 -10.01 -2.94 -0.25
CA LYS A 56 -8.97 -2.84 -1.29
C LYS A 56 -9.33 -1.72 -2.28
N PHE A 57 -8.33 -0.97 -2.74
CA PHE A 57 -8.51 0.07 -3.75
C PHE A 57 -7.32 0.18 -4.70
N ASP A 58 -7.58 0.78 -5.87
CA ASP A 58 -6.57 1.10 -6.86
C ASP A 58 -5.85 2.40 -6.51
N LEU A 59 -4.53 2.43 -6.73
CA LEU A 59 -3.72 3.63 -6.53
C LEU A 59 -3.84 4.59 -7.72
N ASP A 60 -5.06 4.92 -8.15
CA ASP A 60 -5.28 5.84 -9.28
C ASP A 60 -4.83 7.27 -8.96
N GLU A 61 -4.88 8.16 -9.97
CA GLU A 61 -4.44 9.55 -9.83
C GLU A 61 -5.16 10.28 -8.68
N ARG A 62 -6.47 10.05 -8.53
CA ARG A 62 -7.27 10.63 -7.45
C ARG A 62 -6.76 10.18 -6.09
N THR A 63 -6.50 8.89 -5.94
CA THR A 63 -6.07 8.28 -4.68
C THR A 63 -4.65 8.69 -4.33
N CYS A 64 -3.75 8.73 -5.31
CA CYS A 64 -2.41 9.28 -5.16
C CYS A 64 -2.44 10.73 -4.71
N ASN A 65 -3.29 11.58 -5.30
CA ASN A 65 -3.41 12.98 -4.90
C ASN A 65 -3.93 13.12 -3.46
N ARG A 66 -4.88 12.26 -3.06
CA ARG A 66 -5.40 12.21 -1.68
C ARG A 66 -4.32 11.80 -0.67
N LEU A 67 -3.52 10.78 -1.00
CA LEU A 67 -2.51 10.21 -0.11
C LEU A 67 -1.13 10.88 -0.23
N HIS A 68 -0.98 11.85 -1.12
CA HIS A 68 0.31 12.38 -1.55
C HIS A 68 1.28 12.70 -0.40
N ALA A 69 0.82 13.41 0.62
CA ALA A 69 1.65 13.77 1.77
C ALA A 69 2.16 12.53 2.52
N ASP A 70 1.30 11.52 2.71
CA ASP A 70 1.66 10.25 3.35
C ASP A 70 2.64 9.45 2.49
N LEU A 71 2.46 9.47 1.16
CA LEU A 71 3.36 8.81 0.22
C LEU A 71 4.76 9.43 0.27
N VAL A 72 4.85 10.77 0.23
CA VAL A 72 6.11 11.50 0.33
C VAL A 72 6.79 11.22 1.66
N ALA A 73 6.05 11.31 2.78
CA ALA A 73 6.58 11.00 4.10
C ALA A 73 7.09 9.56 4.20
N TRP A 74 6.37 8.60 3.61
CA TRP A 74 6.79 7.20 3.58
C TRP A 74 8.05 6.99 2.74
N LEU A 75 8.22 7.68 1.61
CA LEU A 75 9.45 7.59 0.80
C LEU A 75 10.68 8.10 1.56
N GLU A 76 10.51 9.12 2.40
CA GLU A 76 11.58 9.66 3.24
C GLU A 76 11.93 8.74 4.41
N ALA A 77 10.94 8.02 4.95
CA ALA A 77 11.12 7.07 6.04
C ALA A 77 10.25 5.81 5.84
N PRO A 78 10.68 4.85 5.00
CA PRO A 78 9.90 3.67 4.68
C PRO A 78 9.61 2.81 5.91
N ARG A 79 8.32 2.52 6.14
CA ARG A 79 7.83 1.61 7.18
C ARG A 79 7.14 0.43 6.52
N TYR A 80 7.62 -0.77 6.84
CA TYR A 80 7.05 -2.02 6.34
C TYR A 80 6.34 -2.79 7.45
N GLY A 81 5.28 -3.48 7.08
CA GLY A 81 4.53 -4.41 7.92
C GLY A 81 4.41 -5.78 7.25
N SER A 82 3.77 -6.71 7.96
CA SER A 82 3.40 -8.04 7.45
C SER A 82 1.99 -8.36 7.90
N ARG A 83 1.09 -8.69 6.96
CA ARG A 83 -0.33 -8.92 7.23
C ARG A 83 -0.80 -10.22 6.60
N SER A 84 -0.86 -11.30 7.39
CA SER A 84 -1.18 -12.66 6.89
C SER A 84 -2.56 -12.76 6.22
N GLU A 85 -3.53 -11.95 6.63
CA GLU A 85 -4.86 -11.89 5.99
C GLU A 85 -4.82 -11.52 4.50
N LEU A 86 -3.74 -10.88 4.03
CA LEU A 86 -3.54 -10.60 2.61
C LEU A 86 -3.42 -11.87 1.76
N GLU A 87 -3.11 -13.03 2.34
CA GLU A 87 -3.13 -14.29 1.57
C GLU A 87 -4.49 -14.47 0.90
N ALA A 88 -5.59 -14.24 1.61
CA ALA A 88 -6.93 -14.37 1.05
C ALA A 88 -7.21 -13.39 -0.11
N TRP A 89 -6.50 -12.26 -0.16
CA TRP A 89 -6.70 -11.21 -1.17
C TRP A 89 -5.77 -11.32 -2.37
N ILE A 90 -4.61 -11.97 -2.20
CA ILE A 90 -3.61 -12.18 -3.25
C ILE A 90 -3.93 -13.43 -4.09
N PHE A 91 -4.66 -14.39 -3.51
CA PHE A 91 -5.05 -15.64 -4.17
C PHE A 91 -6.46 -15.63 -4.76
N ASP A 92 -7.20 -14.52 -4.63
CA ASP A 92 -8.52 -14.30 -5.25
C ASP A 92 -8.36 -13.86 -6.72
#